data_AF-A0A7S2KV09-F1
#
_entry.id   AF-A0A7S2KV09-F1
#
_cell.length_a   1.000
_cell.length_b   1.000
_cell.length_c   1.000
_cell.angle_alpha   90.00
_cell.angle_beta   90.00
_cell.angle_gamma   90.00
#
_symmetry.space_group_name_H-M   'P 1'
#
loop_
_entity.id
_entity.type
_entity.pdbx_description
1 polymer ?
#
loop_
_entity_poly.entity_id
_entity_poly.type
_entity_poly.pdbx_seq_one_letter_code
_entity_poly.pdbx_strand_id
1 'polypeptide(L)'
;AAAAERDTSNDTNLAEKVCRFYKHAVRATKALFEPFLNNLMKLLTSLFANKLKSPYLYAASILISEFPTVPNLSEMVHALSNVFFAKFTNLEQFTHCPDIVEEYFYLVGRALSYAPNIIIGETKLFECTLNASVTGLQVMHKDAYKAILVFQESTLDCKALPTSPAAQELLRRHSGNVIEVICNNLRNGTVLNLDGGSGSVCGVLYKLNRLFPSVFVEKLNSLNANVLVQGCARGDRKDLYHAVRRFVDQHGGAKR
;
A
#
# COMPACT_ATOMS: atom_id res chain seq x y z
N ALA A 1 17.02 47.02 -1.92
CA ALA A 1 15.81 46.24 -2.22
C ALA A 1 15.97 44.87 -1.57
N ALA A 2 15.32 44.65 -0.42
CA ALA A 2 15.26 43.33 0.18
C ALA A 2 14.41 42.47 -0.75
N ALA A 3 14.99 41.40 -1.30
CA ALA A 3 14.21 40.40 -2.01
C ALA A 3 13.15 39.89 -1.05
N ALA A 4 11.87 40.10 -1.38
CA ALA A 4 10.77 39.53 -0.61
C ALA A 4 11.03 38.02 -0.51
N GLU A 5 11.28 37.54 0.71
CA GLU A 5 11.46 36.13 0.99
C GLU A 5 10.18 35.44 0.52
N ARG A 6 10.27 34.72 -0.60
CA ARG A 6 9.12 34.02 -1.15
C ARG A 6 8.75 32.97 -0.10
N ASP A 7 7.52 33.01 0.40
CA ASP A 7 7.03 31.95 1.29
C ASP A 7 6.91 30.65 0.48
N THR A 8 8.00 29.89 0.46
CA THR A 8 8.10 28.60 -0.20
C THR A 8 7.58 27.47 0.68
N SER A 9 7.04 27.79 1.86
CA SER A 9 6.76 26.79 2.90
C SER A 9 5.63 25.83 2.52
N ASN A 10 4.82 26.15 1.50
CA ASN A 10 3.80 25.29 0.92
C ASN A 10 4.10 24.84 -0.53
N ASP A 11 5.26 25.16 -1.09
CA ASP A 11 5.60 24.85 -2.47
C ASP A 11 5.90 23.35 -2.68
N THR A 12 4.92 22.62 -3.22
CA THR A 12 5.07 21.19 -3.56
C THR A 12 6.13 20.96 -4.63
N ASN A 13 6.33 21.90 -5.57
CA ASN A 13 7.37 21.76 -6.60
C ASN A 13 8.77 21.83 -5.99
N LEU A 14 8.96 22.68 -4.98
CA LEU A 14 10.22 22.74 -4.24
C LEU A 14 10.48 21.43 -3.50
N ALA A 15 9.46 20.91 -2.77
CA ALA A 15 9.57 19.62 -2.08
C ALA A 15 9.96 18.50 -3.04
N GLU A 16 9.31 18.43 -4.21
CA GLU A 16 9.61 17.44 -5.24
C GLU A 16 11.05 17.56 -5.77
N LYS A 17 11.52 18.77 -6.08
CA LYS A 17 12.89 19.01 -6.55
C LYS A 17 13.93 18.60 -5.51
N VAL A 18 13.73 18.94 -4.25
CA VAL A 18 14.63 18.58 -3.15
C VAL A 18 14.65 17.07 -2.93
N CYS A 19 13.50 16.42 -2.88
CA CYS A 19 13.40 14.97 -2.76
C CYS A 19 14.02 14.24 -3.97
N ARG A 20 13.87 14.79 -5.18
CA ARG A 20 14.53 14.28 -6.39
C ARG A 20 16.05 14.41 -6.31
N PHE A 21 16.57 15.52 -5.81
CA PHE A 21 18.00 15.69 -5.55
C PHE A 21 18.51 14.59 -4.60
N TYR A 22 17.87 14.39 -3.45
CA TYR A 22 18.28 13.35 -2.49
C TYR A 22 18.19 11.95 -3.09
N LYS A 23 17.12 11.63 -3.83
CA LYS A 23 17.01 10.35 -4.55
C LYS A 23 18.22 10.10 -5.44
N HIS A 24 18.61 11.08 -6.26
CA HIS A 24 19.73 10.92 -7.17
C HIS A 24 21.06 10.83 -6.44
N ALA A 25 21.28 11.66 -5.41
CA ALA A 25 22.48 11.61 -4.57
C ALA A 25 22.63 10.22 -3.91
N VAL A 26 21.60 9.77 -3.19
CA VAL A 26 21.55 8.46 -2.53
C VAL A 26 21.92 7.32 -3.49
N ARG A 27 21.28 7.28 -4.66
CA ARG A 27 21.52 6.20 -5.64
C ARG A 27 22.88 6.25 -6.30
N ALA A 28 23.40 7.46 -6.54
CA ALA A 28 24.70 7.64 -7.16
C ALA A 28 25.84 7.28 -6.20
N THR A 29 25.72 7.65 -4.93
CA THR A 29 26.80 7.52 -3.95
C THR A 29 26.70 6.26 -3.09
N LYS A 30 25.52 5.64 -2.97
CA LYS A 30 25.27 4.39 -2.22
C LYS A 30 25.88 4.45 -0.82
N ALA A 31 26.74 3.50 -0.45
CA ALA A 31 27.40 3.43 0.86
C ALA A 31 28.11 4.74 1.27
N LEU A 32 28.60 5.54 0.31
CA LEU A 32 29.21 6.85 0.62
C LEU A 32 28.20 7.86 1.20
N PHE A 33 26.90 7.63 1.02
CA PHE A 33 25.84 8.46 1.59
C PHE A 33 25.51 8.10 3.04
N GLU A 34 25.91 6.92 3.51
CA GLU A 34 25.52 6.39 4.82
C GLU A 34 25.72 7.36 6.00
N PRO A 35 26.84 8.12 6.07
CA PRO A 35 27.05 9.10 7.14
C PRO A 35 25.97 10.20 7.24
N PHE A 36 25.25 10.47 6.16
CA PHE A 36 24.22 11.52 6.09
C PHE A 36 22.81 10.99 6.34
N LEU A 37 22.60 9.66 6.36
CA LEU A 37 21.27 9.05 6.38
C LEU A 37 20.47 9.43 7.61
N ASN A 38 21.07 9.38 8.80
CA ASN A 38 20.36 9.68 10.03
C ASN A 38 19.78 11.10 10.04
N ASN A 39 20.54 12.07 9.55
CA ASN A 39 20.09 13.46 9.45
C ASN A 39 19.00 13.61 8.38
N LEU A 40 19.13 12.92 7.24
CA LEU A 40 18.12 12.94 6.20
C LEU A 40 16.80 12.29 6.67
N MET A 41 16.85 11.16 7.38
CA MET A 41 15.66 10.50 7.93
C MET A 41 14.91 11.43 8.90
N LYS A 42 15.63 12.08 9.83
CA LYS A 42 15.05 13.07 10.76
C LYS A 42 14.47 14.28 10.04
N LEU A 43 15.13 14.74 8.97
CA LEU A 43 14.62 15.83 8.15
C LEU A 43 13.32 15.43 7.45
N LEU A 44 13.26 14.25 6.83
CA LEU A 44 12.07 13.78 6.10
C LEU A 44 10.88 13.55 7.04
N THR A 45 11.08 12.96 8.22
CA THR A 45 10.01 12.78 9.22
C THR A 45 9.48 14.11 9.72
N SER A 46 10.37 15.07 10.03
CA SER A 46 9.99 16.42 10.43
C SER A 46 9.23 17.16 9.32
N LEU A 47 9.72 17.12 8.08
CA LEU A 47 9.06 17.76 6.95
C LEU A 47 7.68 17.15 6.67
N PHE A 48 7.54 15.83 6.74
CA PHE A 48 6.25 15.18 6.56
C PHE A 48 5.28 15.53 7.69
N ALA A 49 5.72 15.53 8.95
CA ALA A 49 4.89 15.93 10.09
C ALA A 49 4.38 17.37 9.99
N ASN A 50 5.22 18.30 9.49
CA ASN A 50 4.88 19.72 9.43
C ASN A 50 4.13 20.13 8.16
N LYS A 51 4.41 19.47 7.03
CA LYS A 51 3.96 19.90 5.70
C LYS A 51 3.06 18.91 4.99
N LEU A 52 3.04 17.65 5.42
CA LEU A 52 2.17 16.59 4.92
C LEU A 52 2.18 16.52 3.37
N LYS A 53 3.36 16.33 2.76
CA LYS A 53 3.51 16.23 1.30
C LYS A 53 4.07 14.86 0.89
N SER A 54 3.49 14.29 -0.16
CA SER A 54 3.85 12.99 -0.74
C SER A 54 5.34 12.82 -1.12
N PRO A 55 6.09 13.83 -1.62
CA PRO A 55 7.50 13.65 -1.98
C PRO A 55 8.40 13.21 -0.80
N TYR A 56 8.03 13.56 0.44
CA TYR A 56 8.79 13.15 1.62
C TYR A 56 8.66 11.65 1.91
N LEU A 57 7.45 11.10 1.74
CA LEU A 57 7.21 9.65 1.81
C LEU A 57 7.96 8.92 0.68
N TYR A 58 7.88 9.46 -0.54
CA TYR A 58 8.63 8.92 -1.67
C TYR A 58 10.14 8.87 -1.37
N ALA A 59 10.74 9.98 -0.92
CA ALA A 59 12.16 10.02 -0.58
C ALA A 59 12.52 9.02 0.54
N ALA A 60 11.71 8.92 1.59
CA ALA A 60 11.91 7.96 2.67
C ALA A 60 11.85 6.50 2.17
N SER A 61 10.95 6.21 1.24
CA SER A 61 10.84 4.89 0.62
C SER A 61 12.05 4.51 -0.24
N ILE A 62 12.76 5.49 -0.82
CA ILE A 62 14.05 5.25 -1.49
C ILE A 62 15.10 4.82 -0.48
N LEU A 63 15.17 5.47 0.69
CA LEU A 63 16.12 5.10 1.74
C LEU A 63 15.93 3.64 2.18
N ILE A 64 14.68 3.20 2.31
CA ILE A 64 14.37 1.79 2.64
C ILE A 64 14.93 0.81 1.62
N SER A 65 14.74 1.09 0.32
CA SER A 65 15.20 0.18 -0.74
C SER A 65 16.72 0.16 -0.93
N GLU A 66 17.39 1.28 -0.67
CA GLU A 66 18.83 1.42 -0.90
C GLU A 66 19.65 1.06 0.36
N PHE A 67 19.07 1.18 1.56
CA PHE A 67 19.75 0.95 2.84
C PHE A 67 18.90 0.14 3.84
N PRO A 68 18.51 -1.11 3.50
CA PRO A 68 17.58 -1.90 4.32
C PRO A 68 18.08 -2.29 5.71
N THR A 69 19.40 -2.25 5.94
CA THR A 69 20.04 -2.71 7.18
C THR A 69 20.51 -1.57 8.08
N VAL A 70 20.27 -0.31 7.70
CA VAL A 70 20.74 0.84 8.46
C VAL A 70 19.93 1.02 9.74
N PRO A 71 20.57 1.35 10.88
CA PRO A 71 19.87 1.67 12.12
C PRO A 71 18.85 2.80 11.93
N ASN A 72 17.83 2.85 12.79
CA ASN A 72 16.80 3.91 12.83
C ASN A 72 15.81 3.90 11.63
N LEU A 73 15.94 2.99 10.67
CA LEU A 73 14.97 2.87 9.56
C LEU A 73 13.57 2.56 10.09
N SER A 74 13.47 1.70 11.12
CA SER A 74 12.20 1.40 11.80
C SER A 74 11.59 2.66 12.41
N GLU A 75 12.37 3.44 13.16
CA GLU A 75 11.92 4.68 13.80
C GLU A 75 11.39 5.70 12.78
N MET A 76 12.04 5.82 11.63
CA MET A 76 11.54 6.66 10.52
C MET A 76 10.17 6.17 10.04
N VAL A 77 10.00 4.87 9.78
CA VAL A 77 8.73 4.29 9.29
C VAL A 77 7.62 4.47 10.33
N HIS A 78 7.92 4.27 11.61
CA HIS A 78 6.97 4.52 12.70
C HIS A 78 6.57 5.99 12.78
N ALA A 79 7.52 6.92 12.71
CA ALA A 79 7.23 8.36 12.76
C ALA A 79 6.33 8.80 11.59
N LEU A 80 6.65 8.36 10.37
CA LEU A 80 5.84 8.66 9.18
C LEU A 80 4.44 8.03 9.28
N SER A 81 4.35 6.78 9.75
CA SER A 81 3.08 6.07 9.92
C SER A 81 2.20 6.72 10.99
N ASN A 82 2.78 7.21 12.08
CA ASN A 82 2.03 7.93 13.12
C ASN A 82 1.38 9.21 12.56
N VAL A 83 2.11 9.99 11.75
CA VAL A 83 1.55 11.17 11.07
C VAL A 83 0.44 10.76 10.09
N PHE A 84 0.67 9.69 9.33
CA PHE A 84 -0.34 9.17 8.39
C PHE A 84 -1.62 8.75 9.13
N PHE A 85 -1.54 7.88 10.13
CA PHE A 85 -2.74 7.41 10.84
C PHE A 85 -3.42 8.49 11.69
N ALA A 86 -2.72 9.54 12.11
CA ALA A 86 -3.35 10.70 12.74
C ALA A 86 -4.20 11.52 11.75
N LYS A 87 -3.80 11.57 10.47
CA LYS A 87 -4.48 12.35 9.43
C LYS A 87 -5.54 11.56 8.66
N PHE A 88 -5.33 10.26 8.46
CA PHE A 88 -6.09 9.41 7.55
C PHE A 88 -6.89 8.36 8.34
N THR A 89 -7.95 8.81 9.00
CA THR A 89 -8.84 8.01 9.85
C THR A 89 -10.12 7.54 9.14
N ASN A 90 -10.45 8.12 7.97
CA ASN A 90 -11.65 7.77 7.21
C ASN A 90 -11.45 7.87 5.68
N LEU A 91 -12.43 7.36 4.92
CA LEU A 91 -12.40 7.32 3.46
C LEU A 91 -12.37 8.71 2.80
N GLU A 92 -13.02 9.70 3.40
CA GLU A 92 -13.06 11.06 2.88
C GLU A 92 -11.65 11.66 2.80
N GLN A 93 -10.85 11.48 3.86
CA GLN A 93 -9.46 11.98 3.89
C GLN A 93 -8.57 11.26 2.87
N PHE A 94 -8.76 9.96 2.66
CA PHE A 94 -8.05 9.23 1.62
C PHE A 94 -8.39 9.78 0.23
N THR A 95 -9.66 10.10 -0.01
CA THR A 95 -10.16 10.62 -1.29
C THR A 95 -9.64 12.02 -1.57
N HIS A 96 -9.49 12.86 -0.54
CA HIS A 96 -8.98 14.24 -0.68
C HIS A 96 -7.46 14.35 -0.85
N CYS A 97 -6.69 13.36 -0.39
CA CYS A 97 -5.22 13.36 -0.49
C CYS A 97 -4.68 12.03 -1.06
N PRO A 98 -5.09 11.63 -2.28
CA PRO A 98 -4.78 10.31 -2.83
C PRO A 98 -3.30 10.12 -3.15
N ASP A 99 -2.56 11.20 -3.42
CA ASP A 99 -1.11 11.18 -3.66
C ASP A 99 -0.32 10.75 -2.41
N ILE A 100 -0.77 11.19 -1.23
CA ILE A 100 -0.15 10.80 0.05
C ILE A 100 -0.49 9.35 0.38
N VAL A 101 -1.73 8.93 0.12
CA VAL A 101 -2.16 7.53 0.27
C VAL A 101 -1.31 6.63 -0.62
N GLU A 102 -1.16 6.99 -1.90
CA GLU A 102 -0.32 6.28 -2.85
C GLU A 102 1.11 6.09 -2.33
N GLU A 103 1.79 7.19 -1.99
CA GLU A 103 3.18 7.14 -1.55
C GLU A 103 3.34 6.45 -0.19
N TYR A 104 2.35 6.53 0.70
CA TYR A 104 2.36 5.78 1.95
C TYR A 104 2.35 4.27 1.70
N PHE A 105 1.42 3.79 0.85
CA PHE A 105 1.33 2.36 0.54
C PHE A 105 2.56 1.85 -0.22
N TYR A 106 3.20 2.68 -1.06
CA TYR A 106 4.50 2.33 -1.64
C TYR A 106 5.63 2.30 -0.60
N LEU A 107 5.63 3.19 0.40
CA LEU A 107 6.60 3.17 1.48
C LEU A 107 6.52 1.87 2.30
N VAL A 108 5.33 1.51 2.80
CA VAL A 108 5.17 0.27 3.58
C VAL A 108 5.33 -0.98 2.72
N GLY A 109 4.95 -0.92 1.44
CA GLY A 109 5.22 -1.99 0.47
C GLY A 109 6.72 -2.23 0.26
N ARG A 110 7.52 -1.15 0.16
CA ARG A 110 9.00 -1.27 0.11
C ARG A 110 9.57 -1.79 1.42
N ALA A 111 9.06 -1.36 2.57
CA ALA A 111 9.47 -1.90 3.87
C ALA A 111 9.25 -3.42 3.92
N LEU A 112 8.10 -3.91 3.46
CA LEU A 112 7.84 -5.36 3.35
C LEU A 112 8.82 -6.09 2.42
N SER A 113 9.19 -5.48 1.30
CA SER A 113 10.11 -6.13 0.34
C SER A 113 11.57 -6.15 0.77
N TYR A 114 12.05 -5.11 1.45
CA TYR A 114 13.47 -4.90 1.71
C TYR A 114 13.86 -5.04 3.19
N ALA A 115 12.96 -4.69 4.11
CA ALA A 115 13.19 -4.73 5.56
C ALA A 115 11.92 -5.23 6.29
N PRO A 116 11.43 -6.45 5.99
CA PRO A 116 10.09 -6.90 6.36
C PRO A 116 9.81 -6.87 7.86
N ASN A 117 10.84 -7.04 8.69
CA ASN A 117 10.70 -7.04 10.15
C ASN A 117 10.20 -5.69 10.70
N ILE A 118 10.40 -4.58 9.99
CA ILE A 118 9.85 -3.26 10.38
C ILE A 118 8.32 -3.27 10.39
N ILE A 119 7.70 -4.03 9.48
CA ILE A 119 6.24 -4.13 9.40
C ILE A 119 5.76 -5.39 10.12
N ILE A 120 6.30 -6.56 9.77
CA ILE A 120 5.83 -7.87 10.27
C ILE A 120 6.17 -8.10 11.75
N GLY A 121 7.28 -7.53 12.24
CA GLY A 121 7.67 -7.60 13.65
C GLY A 121 6.83 -6.68 14.55
N GLU A 122 6.25 -5.62 13.97
CA GLU A 122 5.51 -4.58 14.67
C GLU A 122 3.99 -4.77 14.45
N THR A 123 3.43 -5.76 15.13
CA THR A 123 2.05 -6.24 15.00
C THR A 123 1.00 -5.12 14.95
N LYS A 124 1.15 -4.06 15.77
CA LYS A 124 0.22 -2.92 15.77
C LYS A 124 0.31 -2.09 14.49
N LEU A 125 1.53 -1.77 14.03
CA LEU A 125 1.74 -1.04 12.78
C LEU A 125 1.19 -1.86 11.61
N PHE A 126 1.43 -3.16 11.61
CA PHE A 126 0.90 -4.07 10.59
C PHE A 126 -0.63 -4.05 10.57
N GLU A 127 -1.29 -4.23 11.72
CA GLU A 127 -2.76 -4.21 11.81
C GLU A 127 -3.36 -2.86 11.36
N CYS A 128 -2.79 -1.74 11.78
CA CYS A 128 -3.22 -0.42 11.32
C CYS A 128 -3.09 -0.26 9.80
N THR A 129 -1.99 -0.73 9.22
CA THR A 129 -1.74 -0.65 7.77
C THR A 129 -2.69 -1.55 6.98
N LEU A 130 -2.96 -2.76 7.49
CA LEU A 130 -3.96 -3.66 6.93
C LEU A 130 -5.33 -2.97 6.95
N ASN A 131 -5.82 -2.50 8.09
CA ASN A 131 -7.13 -1.86 8.18
C ASN A 131 -7.24 -0.62 7.27
N ALA A 132 -6.21 0.22 7.21
CA ALA A 132 -6.15 1.37 6.31
C ALA A 132 -6.24 0.97 4.83
N SER A 133 -5.65 -0.17 4.45
CA SER A 133 -5.72 -0.66 3.06
C SER A 133 -7.13 -1.07 2.65
N VAL A 134 -7.95 -1.61 3.56
CA VAL A 134 -9.37 -1.93 3.30
C VAL A 134 -10.20 -0.67 3.09
N THR A 135 -9.93 0.39 3.86
CA THR A 135 -10.50 1.72 3.59
C THR A 135 -10.03 2.23 2.22
N GLY A 136 -8.74 2.12 1.93
CA GLY A 136 -8.15 2.58 0.68
C GLY A 136 -8.69 1.89 -0.57
N LEU A 137 -9.08 0.61 -0.48
CA LEU A 137 -9.74 -0.13 -1.58
C LEU A 137 -11.12 0.43 -1.95
N GLN A 138 -11.62 1.47 -1.30
CA GLN A 138 -12.85 2.18 -1.68
C GLN A 138 -12.57 3.51 -2.38
N VAL A 139 -11.30 3.91 -2.52
CA VAL A 139 -10.90 5.19 -3.12
C VAL A 139 -10.96 5.10 -4.64
N MET A 140 -11.68 6.04 -5.26
CA MET A 140 -11.82 6.14 -6.72
C MET A 140 -10.67 6.92 -7.38
N HIS A 141 -9.43 6.58 -7.03
CA HIS A 141 -8.22 7.17 -7.60
C HIS A 141 -7.26 6.07 -8.06
N LYS A 142 -6.94 6.04 -9.36
CA LYS A 142 -6.25 4.92 -10.02
C LYS A 142 -4.91 4.56 -9.37
N ASP A 143 -4.06 5.55 -9.12
CA ASP A 143 -2.68 5.30 -8.70
C ASP A 143 -2.61 4.91 -7.22
N ALA A 144 -3.29 5.65 -6.33
CA ALA A 144 -3.55 5.22 -4.95
C ALA A 144 -4.13 3.79 -4.85
N TYR A 145 -5.18 3.48 -5.60
CA TYR A 145 -5.79 2.14 -5.61
C TYR A 145 -4.80 1.06 -6.03
N LYS A 146 -4.01 1.34 -7.09
CA LYS A 146 -2.94 0.45 -7.54
C LYS A 146 -1.87 0.26 -6.45
N ALA A 147 -1.43 1.31 -5.78
CA ALA A 147 -0.44 1.23 -4.71
C ALA A 147 -0.93 0.36 -3.53
N ILE A 148 -2.20 0.48 -3.17
CA ILE A 148 -2.84 -0.37 -2.15
C ILE A 148 -2.87 -1.83 -2.57
N LEU A 149 -3.23 -2.11 -3.83
CA LEU A 149 -3.19 -3.48 -4.36
C LEU A 149 -1.75 -4.04 -4.41
N VAL A 150 -0.77 -3.20 -4.77
CA VAL A 150 0.66 -3.59 -4.71
C VAL A 150 1.04 -3.94 -3.28
N PHE A 151 0.65 -3.13 -2.29
CA PHE A 151 0.88 -3.42 -0.88
C PHE A 151 0.25 -4.75 -0.44
N GLN A 152 -1.00 -5.00 -0.82
CA GLN A 152 -1.69 -6.26 -0.54
C GLN A 152 -0.95 -7.46 -1.14
N GLU A 153 -0.56 -7.35 -2.41
CA GLU A 153 0.23 -8.37 -3.10
C GLU A 153 1.60 -8.61 -2.44
N SER A 154 2.31 -7.55 -2.03
CA SER A 154 3.60 -7.65 -1.33
C SER A 154 3.46 -8.25 0.07
N THR A 155 2.35 -7.96 0.76
CA THR A 155 2.05 -8.53 2.08
C THR A 155 1.85 -10.04 1.98
N LEU A 156 1.09 -10.49 0.97
CA LEU A 156 0.81 -11.91 0.72
C LEU A 156 2.04 -12.69 0.26
N ASP A 157 2.98 -12.03 -0.42
CA ASP A 157 4.26 -12.62 -0.85
C ASP A 157 5.39 -12.50 0.20
N CYS A 158 5.12 -11.87 1.34
CA CYS A 158 6.17 -11.54 2.30
C CYS A 158 6.77 -12.80 2.94
N LYS A 159 8.06 -13.06 2.66
CA LYS A 159 8.77 -14.26 3.14
C LYS A 159 8.98 -14.30 4.66
N ALA A 160 8.87 -13.17 5.34
CA ALA A 160 8.93 -13.10 6.81
C ALA A 160 7.57 -13.40 7.47
N LEU A 161 6.46 -13.41 6.72
CA LEU A 161 5.14 -13.69 7.29
C LEU A 161 5.08 -15.08 7.96
N PRO A 162 5.62 -16.18 7.37
CA PRO A 162 5.64 -17.49 8.02
C PRO A 162 6.37 -17.53 9.37
N THR A 163 7.27 -16.58 9.64
CA THR A 163 8.04 -16.53 10.89
C THR A 163 7.32 -15.81 12.03
N SER A 164 6.16 -15.18 11.75
CA SER A 164 5.35 -14.45 12.74
C SER A 164 3.92 -15.00 12.79
N PRO A 165 3.60 -15.91 13.73
CA PRO A 165 2.24 -16.44 13.90
C PRO A 165 1.19 -15.34 14.16
N ALA A 166 1.57 -14.30 14.91
CA ALA A 166 0.70 -13.15 15.19
C ALA A 166 0.34 -12.39 13.90
N ALA A 167 1.33 -12.13 13.03
CA ALA A 167 1.08 -11.48 11.75
C ALA A 167 0.27 -12.36 10.80
N GLN A 168 0.50 -13.68 10.79
CA GLN A 168 -0.32 -14.62 10.01
C GLN A 168 -1.79 -14.60 10.45
N GLU A 169 -2.06 -14.62 11.75
CA GLU A 169 -3.43 -14.57 12.25
C GLU A 169 -4.10 -13.24 11.94
N LEU A 170 -3.37 -12.12 12.06
CA LEU A 170 -3.86 -10.81 11.61
C LEU A 170 -4.24 -10.80 10.13
N LEU A 171 -3.34 -11.27 9.27
CA LEU A 171 -3.57 -11.29 7.83
C LEU A 171 -4.73 -12.24 7.46
N ARG A 172 -4.84 -13.38 8.15
CA ARG A 172 -5.96 -14.32 8.00
C ARG A 172 -7.30 -13.63 8.32
N ARG A 173 -7.41 -12.94 9.45
CA ARG A 173 -8.62 -12.17 9.80
C ARG A 173 -8.90 -11.05 8.80
N HIS A 174 -7.86 -10.36 8.36
CA HIS A 174 -7.95 -9.26 7.40
C HIS A 174 -8.43 -9.69 6.02
N SER A 175 -8.05 -10.89 5.57
CA SER A 175 -8.36 -11.39 4.22
C SER A 175 -9.85 -11.38 3.88
N GLY A 176 -10.71 -11.72 4.85
CA GLY A 176 -12.16 -11.69 4.66
C GLY A 176 -12.69 -10.29 4.31
N ASN A 177 -12.16 -9.25 4.95
CA ASN A 177 -12.56 -7.86 4.72
C ASN A 177 -12.11 -7.37 3.34
N VAL A 178 -10.91 -7.77 2.90
CA VAL A 178 -10.39 -7.45 1.56
C VAL A 178 -11.27 -8.09 0.48
N ILE A 179 -11.62 -9.37 0.63
CA ILE A 179 -12.49 -10.09 -0.30
C ILE A 179 -13.84 -9.40 -0.39
N GLU A 180 -14.42 -9.01 0.75
CA GLU A 180 -15.71 -8.32 0.81
C GLU A 180 -15.70 -6.99 0.07
N VAL A 181 -14.74 -6.11 0.37
CA VAL A 181 -14.65 -4.81 -0.29
C VAL A 181 -14.41 -4.97 -1.79
N ILE A 182 -13.54 -5.88 -2.21
CA ILE A 182 -13.32 -6.18 -3.63
C ILE A 182 -14.62 -6.67 -4.29
N CYS A 183 -15.33 -7.61 -3.69
CA CYS A 183 -16.59 -8.12 -4.26
C CYS A 183 -17.65 -7.03 -4.37
N ASN A 184 -17.79 -6.19 -3.35
CA ASN A 184 -18.73 -5.07 -3.37
C ASN A 184 -18.36 -4.06 -4.47
N ASN A 185 -17.07 -3.75 -4.62
CA ASN A 185 -16.62 -2.88 -5.71
C ASN A 185 -16.88 -3.49 -7.08
N LEU A 186 -16.68 -4.80 -7.25
CA LEU A 186 -16.94 -5.50 -8.51
C LEU A 186 -18.42 -5.42 -8.89
N ARG A 187 -19.32 -5.61 -7.93
CA ARG A 187 -20.78 -5.47 -8.14
C ARG A 187 -21.16 -4.04 -8.53
N ASN A 188 -20.55 -3.06 -7.88
CA ASN A 188 -20.87 -1.65 -8.07
C ASN A 188 -20.19 -1.05 -9.30
N GLY A 189 -19.36 -1.81 -10.02
CA GLY A 189 -18.59 -1.30 -11.16
C GLY A 189 -17.52 -0.27 -10.77
N THR A 190 -17.10 -0.24 -9.51
CA THR A 190 -16.13 0.74 -8.97
C THR A 190 -14.71 0.20 -8.90
N VAL A 191 -14.45 -1.00 -9.43
CA VAL A 191 -13.10 -1.57 -9.43
C VAL A 191 -12.19 -0.87 -10.42
N LEU A 192 -11.02 -0.50 -9.92
CA LEU A 192 -9.89 -0.05 -10.72
C LEU A 192 -8.89 -1.20 -10.86
N ASN A 193 -8.19 -1.26 -12.00
CA ASN A 193 -7.08 -2.19 -12.25
C ASN A 193 -7.39 -3.70 -12.04
N LEU A 194 -8.33 -4.24 -12.81
CA LEU A 194 -8.74 -5.66 -12.74
C LEU A 194 -7.58 -6.65 -12.90
N ASP A 195 -6.71 -6.46 -13.90
CA ASP A 195 -5.59 -7.37 -14.22
C ASP A 195 -4.40 -6.66 -14.88
N GLY A 196 -3.80 -5.69 -14.18
CA GLY A 196 -2.69 -4.86 -14.69
C GLY A 196 -1.28 -5.39 -14.40
N GLY A 197 -1.07 -6.71 -14.30
CA GLY A 197 0.20 -7.27 -13.87
C GLY A 197 0.37 -7.20 -12.35
N SER A 198 1.24 -6.32 -11.84
CA SER A 198 1.39 -6.11 -10.39
C SER A 198 0.35 -5.11 -9.85
N GLY A 199 -0.15 -5.40 -8.65
CA GLY A 199 -1.12 -4.56 -7.96
C GLY A 199 -2.48 -4.57 -8.63
N SER A 200 -3.05 -5.76 -8.81
CA SER A 200 -4.34 -5.97 -9.48
C SER A 200 -5.32 -6.72 -8.60
N VAL A 201 -6.63 -6.53 -8.84
CA VAL A 201 -7.67 -7.28 -8.12
C VAL A 201 -7.51 -8.78 -8.32
N CYS A 202 -7.25 -9.23 -9.55
CA CYS A 202 -7.03 -10.65 -9.83
C CYS A 202 -5.77 -11.19 -9.13
N GLY A 203 -4.70 -10.40 -9.07
CA GLY A 203 -3.48 -10.76 -8.35
C GLY A 203 -3.70 -10.96 -6.85
N VAL A 204 -4.41 -10.02 -6.21
CA VAL A 204 -4.75 -10.13 -4.79
C VAL A 204 -5.65 -11.34 -4.51
N LEU A 205 -6.76 -11.49 -5.24
CA LEU A 205 -7.68 -12.62 -5.05
C LEU A 205 -7.00 -13.97 -5.28
N TYR A 206 -6.15 -14.06 -6.31
CA TYR A 206 -5.38 -15.28 -6.60
C TYR A 206 -4.47 -15.67 -5.42
N LYS A 207 -3.72 -14.70 -4.88
CA LYS A 207 -2.81 -14.93 -3.74
C LYS A 207 -3.58 -15.26 -2.46
N LEU A 208 -4.70 -14.60 -2.20
CA LEU A 208 -5.57 -14.90 -1.06
C LEU A 208 -6.11 -16.33 -1.12
N ASN A 209 -6.57 -16.78 -2.28
CA ASN A 209 -7.02 -18.17 -2.45
C ASN A 209 -5.89 -19.19 -2.21
N ARG A 210 -4.66 -18.87 -2.62
CA ARG A 210 -3.50 -19.76 -2.38
C ARG A 210 -3.08 -19.82 -0.93
N LEU A 211 -3.09 -18.69 -0.22
CA LEU A 211 -2.59 -18.60 1.14
C LEU A 211 -3.65 -18.97 2.19
N PHE A 212 -4.91 -18.60 1.95
CA PHE A 212 -6.03 -18.83 2.87
C PHE A 212 -7.25 -19.39 2.13
N PRO A 213 -7.16 -20.59 1.51
CA PRO A 213 -8.22 -21.14 0.66
C PRO A 213 -9.55 -21.31 1.41
N SER A 214 -9.53 -21.72 2.68
CA SER A 214 -10.74 -21.88 3.50
C SER A 214 -11.47 -20.56 3.72
N VAL A 215 -10.76 -19.53 4.17
CA VAL A 215 -11.31 -18.18 4.38
C VAL A 215 -11.83 -17.60 3.07
N PHE A 216 -11.09 -17.82 1.98
CA PHE A 216 -11.45 -17.35 0.65
C PHE A 216 -12.80 -17.94 0.20
N VAL A 217 -12.94 -19.27 0.25
CA VAL A 217 -14.17 -19.97 -0.16
C VAL A 217 -15.33 -19.61 0.77
N GLU A 218 -15.13 -19.63 2.08
CA GLU A 218 -16.17 -19.29 3.06
C GLU A 218 -16.73 -17.88 2.83
N LYS A 219 -15.84 -16.90 2.64
CA LYS A 219 -16.24 -15.51 2.44
C LYS A 219 -16.92 -15.30 1.08
N LEU A 220 -16.46 -15.94 0.01
CA LEU A 220 -17.14 -15.85 -1.28
C LEU A 220 -18.52 -16.50 -1.26
N ASN A 221 -18.68 -17.62 -0.56
CA ASN A 221 -19.98 -18.28 -0.40
C ASN A 221 -20.96 -17.38 0.38
N SER A 222 -20.51 -16.76 1.49
CA SER A 222 -21.37 -15.86 2.28
C SER A 222 -21.76 -14.59 1.51
N LEU A 223 -20.98 -14.21 0.50
CA LEU A 223 -21.29 -13.11 -0.39
C LEU A 223 -22.13 -13.56 -1.61
N ASN A 224 -22.45 -14.83 -1.84
CA ASN A 224 -23.04 -15.32 -3.11
C ASN A 224 -22.16 -15.05 -4.35
N ALA A 225 -20.84 -15.12 -4.20
CA ALA A 225 -19.87 -14.90 -5.28
C ALA A 225 -19.28 -16.22 -5.84
N ASN A 226 -20.12 -17.26 -5.94
CA ASN A 226 -19.71 -18.63 -6.27
C ASN A 226 -18.98 -18.77 -7.62
N VAL A 227 -19.25 -17.89 -8.58
CA VAL A 227 -18.53 -17.86 -9.86
C VAL A 227 -17.03 -17.61 -9.69
N LEU A 228 -16.63 -16.84 -8.65
CA LEU A 228 -15.23 -16.57 -8.32
C LEU A 228 -14.54 -17.81 -7.72
N VAL A 229 -15.26 -18.60 -6.91
CA VAL A 229 -14.78 -19.87 -6.37
C VAL A 229 -14.44 -20.85 -7.50
N GLN A 230 -15.33 -20.97 -8.49
CA GLN A 230 -15.13 -21.83 -9.66
C GLN A 230 -13.93 -21.39 -10.52
N GLY A 231 -13.70 -20.07 -10.64
CA GLY A 231 -12.52 -19.53 -11.32
C GLY A 231 -11.21 -19.89 -10.62
N CYS A 232 -11.20 -19.82 -9.29
CA CYS A 232 -10.03 -20.15 -8.47
C CYS A 232 -9.70 -21.64 -8.44
N ALA A 233 -10.70 -22.53 -8.52
CA ALA A 233 -10.50 -23.98 -8.44
C ALA A 233 -9.60 -24.55 -9.55
N ARG A 234 -9.46 -23.83 -10.67
CA ARG A 234 -8.64 -24.25 -11.82
C ARG A 234 -7.16 -23.89 -11.69
N GLY A 235 -6.79 -23.09 -10.69
CA GLY A 235 -5.40 -22.83 -10.30
C GLY A 235 -4.63 -21.81 -11.15
N ASP A 236 -5.20 -21.31 -12.26
CA ASP A 236 -4.60 -20.24 -13.08
C ASP A 236 -5.24 -18.87 -12.78
N ARG A 237 -4.39 -17.84 -12.69
CA ARG A 237 -4.79 -16.43 -12.60
C ARG A 237 -5.67 -16.01 -13.79
N LYS A 238 -5.44 -16.56 -14.98
CA LYS A 238 -6.27 -16.26 -16.18
C LYS A 238 -7.71 -16.75 -16.02
N ASP A 239 -7.93 -17.91 -15.42
CA ASP A 239 -9.29 -18.41 -15.15
C ASP A 239 -10.01 -17.54 -14.12
N LEU A 240 -9.29 -17.08 -13.09
CA LEU A 240 -9.83 -16.13 -12.13
C LEU A 240 -10.23 -14.81 -12.81
N TYR A 241 -9.43 -14.28 -13.73
CA TYR A 241 -9.80 -13.10 -14.51
C TYR A 241 -11.13 -13.28 -15.27
N HIS A 242 -11.30 -14.41 -15.95
CA HIS A 242 -12.55 -14.72 -16.65
C HIS A 242 -13.73 -14.90 -15.69
N ALA A 243 -13.50 -15.45 -14.49
CA ALA A 243 -14.53 -15.51 -13.45
C ALA A 243 -14.90 -14.13 -12.90
N VAL A 244 -13.92 -13.26 -12.68
CA VAL A 244 -14.14 -11.86 -12.26
C VAL A 244 -14.95 -11.10 -13.30
N ARG A 245 -14.61 -11.23 -14.59
CA ARG A 245 -15.42 -10.63 -15.67
C ARG A 245 -16.87 -11.12 -15.65
N ARG A 246 -17.08 -12.44 -15.59
CA ARG A 246 -18.44 -13.01 -15.50
C ARG A 246 -19.20 -12.52 -14.27
N PHE A 247 -18.53 -12.38 -13.12
CA PHE A 247 -19.13 -11.83 -11.91
C PHE A 247 -19.58 -10.39 -12.10
N VAL A 248 -18.74 -9.55 -12.71
CA VAL A 248 -19.08 -8.17 -13.07
C VAL A 248 -20.22 -8.15 -14.07
N ASP A 249 -20.22 -9.00 -15.11
CA ASP A 249 -21.31 -9.03 -16.10
C ASP A 249 -22.66 -9.43 -15.46
N GLN A 250 -22.64 -10.31 -14.46
CA GLN A 250 -23.84 -10.76 -13.72
C GLN A 250 -24.43 -9.70 -12.78
N HIS A 251 -23.63 -8.76 -12.28
CA HIS A 251 -24.03 -7.84 -11.20
C HIS A 251 -23.90 -6.36 -11.57
N GLY A 252 -22.93 -6.01 -12.43
CA GLY A 252 -22.59 -4.66 -12.88
C GLY A 252 -23.42 -4.18 -14.08
N GLY A 253 -24.50 -4.89 -14.43
CA GLY A 253 -25.39 -4.59 -15.56
C GLY A 253 -26.24 -3.31 -15.45
N ALA A 254 -25.85 -2.33 -14.63
CA ALA A 254 -26.52 -1.04 -14.53
C ALA A 254 -25.50 0.10 -14.32
N LYS A 255 -24.76 0.46 -15.38
CA LYS A 255 -24.35 1.83 -15.74
C LYS A 255 -23.45 1.80 -16.99
N ARG A 256 -24.09 2.01 -18.14
CA ARG A 256 -23.49 2.78 -19.24
C ARG A 256 -23.61 4.25 -18.89
#